data_AF-A0A486XMZ1-F1
#
_entry.id   AF-A0A486XMZ1-F1
#
_cell.length_a   1.000
_cell.length_b   1.000
_cell.length_c   1.000
_cell.angle_alpha   90.00
_cell.angle_beta   90.00
_cell.angle_gamma   90.00
#
_symmetry.space_group_name_H-M   'P 1'
#
loop_
_entity.id
_entity.type
_entity.pdbx_description
1 polymer ?
#
loop_
_entity_poly.entity_id
_entity_poly.type
_entity_poly.pdbx_seq_one_letter_code
_entity_poly.pdbx_strand_id
1 'polypeptide(L)'
;MEKQLAQIIYLNGPSSSGKTTLAKALQHAFEEPFLHVGIDKIIGWMPEKINDWTGGEASLGYSWKKSVDTSGNPVQELQAGPYAQKIGKTFQEVVLALAKMGHHIVIDDVSFGKQQLDEWKKILKDFRVLWVGIL
;
A
#
# COMPACT_ATOMS: atom_id res chain seq x y z
N MET A 1 -26.40 20.66 -2.36
CA MET A 1 -25.79 19.36 -1.97
C MET A 1 -24.64 19.65 -1.03
N GLU A 2 -24.70 19.14 0.20
CA GLU A 2 -23.52 19.14 1.07
C GLU A 2 -22.41 18.35 0.37
N LYS A 3 -21.19 18.88 0.38
CA LYS A 3 -20.03 18.20 -0.19
C LYS A 3 -19.70 17.02 0.73
N GLN A 4 -20.15 15.83 0.38
CA GLN A 4 -19.82 14.61 1.13
C GLN A 4 -18.29 14.47 1.15
N LEU A 5 -17.72 14.40 2.35
CA LEU A 5 -16.29 14.23 2.52
C LEU A 5 -15.89 12.84 2.03
N ALA A 6 -14.87 12.77 1.18
CA ALA A 6 -14.27 11.52 0.73
C ALA A 6 -13.90 10.65 1.94
N GLN A 7 -14.28 9.37 1.87
CA GLN A 7 -13.97 8.37 2.90
C GLN A 7 -12.80 7.52 2.43
N ILE A 8 -11.83 7.34 3.30
CA ILE A 8 -10.65 6.51 3.05
C ILE A 8 -10.65 5.35 4.04
N ILE A 9 -10.50 4.13 3.54
CA ILE A 9 -10.28 2.93 4.35
C ILE A 9 -8.86 2.47 4.07
N TYR A 10 -8.01 2.47 5.09
CA TYR A 10 -6.63 2.04 5.00
C TYR A 10 -6.50 0.62 5.56
N LEU A 11 -6.24 -0.36 4.69
CA LEU A 11 -6.01 -1.75 5.03
C LEU A 11 -4.51 -2.01 5.12
N ASN A 12 -4.03 -2.42 6.30
CA ASN A 12 -2.64 -2.82 6.52
C ASN A 12 -2.55 -4.23 7.08
N GLY A 13 -1.64 -5.03 6.53
CA GLY A 13 -1.42 -6.39 6.99
C GLY A 13 -0.39 -7.12 6.13
N PRO A 14 0.10 -8.28 6.57
CA PRO A 14 1.10 -9.07 5.86
C PRO A 14 0.67 -9.41 4.42
N SER A 15 1.64 -9.76 3.56
CA SER A 15 1.31 -10.34 2.26
C SER A 15 0.41 -11.56 2.43
N SER A 16 -0.57 -11.74 1.54
CA SER A 16 -1.55 -12.83 1.57
C SER A 16 -2.51 -12.87 2.78
N SER A 17 -2.61 -11.83 3.62
CA SER A 17 -3.58 -11.78 4.73
C SER A 17 -5.04 -11.54 4.30
N GLY A 18 -5.32 -11.49 2.99
CA GLY A 18 -6.68 -11.30 2.46
C GLY A 18 -7.13 -9.85 2.26
N LYS A 19 -6.23 -8.85 2.40
CA LYS A 19 -6.54 -7.42 2.18
C LYS A 19 -7.26 -7.16 0.85
N THR A 20 -6.74 -7.70 -0.25
CA THR A 20 -7.34 -7.53 -1.58
C THR A 20 -8.73 -8.14 -1.68
N THR A 21 -8.97 -9.29 -1.03
CA THR A 21 -10.29 -9.92 -0.95
C THR A 21 -11.25 -9.03 -0.17
N LEU A 22 -10.82 -8.50 0.99
CA LEU A 22 -11.61 -7.56 1.78
C LEU A 22 -11.92 -6.29 0.99
N ALA A 23 -10.93 -5.70 0.31
CA ALA A 23 -11.13 -4.50 -0.50
C ALA A 23 -12.22 -4.69 -1.57
N LYS A 24 -12.19 -5.83 -2.29
CA LYS A 24 -13.22 -6.18 -3.28
C LYS A 24 -14.58 -6.41 -2.64
N ALA A 25 -14.63 -7.07 -1.50
CA ALA A 25 -15.88 -7.26 -0.76
C ALA A 25 -16.49 -5.92 -0.32
N LEU A 26 -15.68 -4.96 0.14
CA LEU A 26 -16.12 -3.61 0.48
C LEU A 26 -16.67 -2.87 -0.75
N GLN A 27 -15.99 -2.95 -1.90
CA GLN A 27 -16.50 -2.37 -3.16
C GLN A 27 -17.87 -2.95 -3.57
N HIS A 28 -18.11 -4.24 -3.31
CA HIS A 28 -19.41 -4.86 -3.59
C HIS A 28 -20.48 -4.53 -2.56
N ALA A 29 -20.11 -4.30 -1.30
CA ALA A 29 -21.04 -4.10 -0.19
C ALA A 29 -21.52 -2.65 -0.04
N PHE A 30 -20.70 -1.66 -0.44
CA PHE A 30 -21.03 -0.25 -0.28
C PHE A 30 -21.84 0.30 -1.47
N GLU A 31 -22.78 1.18 -1.17
CA GLU A 31 -23.58 1.90 -2.18
C GLU A 31 -22.72 2.89 -2.97
N GLU A 32 -21.84 3.62 -2.28
CA GLU A 32 -20.93 4.59 -2.89
C GLU A 32 -19.74 3.90 -3.57
N PRO A 33 -19.23 4.44 -4.71
CA PRO A 33 -18.13 3.82 -5.43
C PRO A 33 -16.79 4.06 -4.72
N PHE A 34 -16.20 3.00 -4.15
CA PHE A 34 -14.85 3.02 -3.62
C PHE A 34 -13.83 2.58 -4.67
N LEU A 35 -12.76 3.36 -4.85
CA LEU A 35 -11.60 2.96 -5.64
C LEU A 35 -10.68 2.05 -4.81
N HIS A 36 -10.40 0.85 -5.31
CA HIS A 36 -9.36 0.00 -4.72
C HIS A 36 -7.98 0.37 -5.28
N VAL A 37 -7.17 1.03 -4.47
CA VAL A 37 -5.78 1.39 -4.79
C VAL A 37 -4.88 0.58 -3.89
N GLY A 38 -3.86 -0.07 -4.44
CA GLY A 38 -2.95 -0.89 -3.64
C GLY A 38 -1.53 -0.84 -4.13
N ILE A 39 -0.58 -1.07 -3.22
CA ILE A 39 0.85 -1.00 -3.54
C ILE A 39 1.22 -1.96 -4.67
N ASP A 40 0.66 -3.18 -4.68
CA ASP A 40 0.90 -4.17 -5.74
C ASP A 40 0.47 -3.68 -7.13
N LYS A 41 -0.59 -2.87 -7.22
CA LYS A 41 -1.04 -2.28 -8.50
C LYS A 41 -0.06 -1.22 -9.00
N ILE A 42 0.47 -0.41 -8.10
CA ILE A 42 1.47 0.61 -8.42
C ILE A 42 2.80 -0.05 -8.82
N ILE A 43 3.20 -1.12 -8.14
CA ILE A 43 4.35 -1.95 -8.52
C ILE A 43 4.13 -2.58 -9.90
N GLY A 44 2.91 -3.04 -10.19
CA GLY A 44 2.53 -3.60 -11.50
C GLY A 44 2.59 -2.61 -12.67
N TRP A 45 2.68 -1.30 -12.41
CA TRP A 45 2.93 -0.30 -13.46
C TRP A 45 4.42 -0.14 -13.82
N MET A 46 5.32 -0.68 -12.99
CA MET A 46 6.75 -0.62 -13.26
C MET A 46 7.10 -1.53 -14.45
N PRO A 47 8.13 -1.18 -15.25
CA PRO A 47 8.64 -2.11 -16.26
C PRO A 47 9.12 -3.41 -15.59
N GLU A 48 8.71 -4.56 -16.12
CA GLU A 48 8.92 -5.88 -15.49
C GLU A 48 10.39 -6.15 -15.15
N LYS A 49 11.31 -5.71 -16.00
CA LYS A 49 12.77 -5.89 -15.86
C LYS A 49 13.41 -5.20 -14.65
N ILE A 50 12.66 -4.34 -13.95
CA ILE A 50 13.20 -3.49 -12.88
C ILE A 50 13.18 -4.19 -11.53
N ASN A 51 12.25 -5.12 -11.33
CA ASN A 51 12.10 -5.88 -10.10
C ASN A 51 12.74 -7.27 -10.26
N ASP A 52 13.47 -7.73 -9.24
CA ASP A 52 14.05 -9.06 -9.18
C ASP A 52 13.47 -9.86 -8.01
N TRP A 53 12.41 -10.60 -8.31
CA TRP A 53 11.73 -11.46 -7.34
C TRP A 53 12.41 -12.82 -7.15
N THR A 54 13.53 -13.10 -7.83
CA THR A 54 14.30 -14.34 -7.64
C THR A 54 15.34 -14.20 -6.51
N GLY A 55 15.65 -12.95 -6.16
CA GLY A 55 16.49 -12.56 -5.04
C GLY A 55 17.89 -12.14 -5.48
N GLY A 56 18.40 -11.08 -4.86
CA GLY A 56 19.62 -10.41 -5.29
C GLY A 56 19.73 -9.01 -4.72
N GLU A 57 20.48 -8.14 -5.38
CA GLU A 57 20.55 -6.73 -5.00
C GLU A 57 19.41 -5.92 -5.64
N ALA A 58 18.71 -5.13 -4.82
CA ALA A 58 17.74 -4.15 -5.30
C ALA A 58 18.44 -2.89 -5.87
N SER A 59 19.10 -3.03 -7.02
CA SER A 59 19.84 -1.94 -7.68
C SER A 59 18.95 -0.77 -8.12
N LEU A 60 17.72 -1.07 -8.54
CA LEU A 60 16.77 -0.07 -9.02
C LEU A 60 15.35 -0.29 -8.48
N GLY A 61 14.76 -1.46 -8.71
CA GLY A 61 13.42 -1.84 -8.24
C GLY A 61 13.41 -2.58 -6.92
N TYR A 62 12.47 -3.51 -6.77
CA TYR A 62 12.33 -4.36 -5.59
C TYR A 62 13.11 -5.67 -5.75
N SER A 63 13.62 -6.22 -4.64
CA SER A 63 14.17 -7.59 -4.61
C SER A 63 14.00 -8.26 -3.25
N TRP A 64 14.02 -9.59 -3.22
CA TRP A 64 14.01 -10.37 -1.98
C TRP A 64 15.42 -10.64 -1.48
N LYS A 65 15.67 -10.31 -0.22
CA LYS A 65 16.88 -10.68 0.50
C LYS A 65 16.57 -11.78 1.50
N LYS A 66 17.36 -12.86 1.46
CA LYS A 66 17.34 -13.87 2.51
C LYS A 66 17.85 -13.25 3.81
N SER A 67 17.06 -13.36 4.86
CA SER A 67 17.36 -12.88 6.20
C SER A 67 16.92 -13.92 7.23
N VAL A 68 17.17 -13.65 8.50
CA VAL A 68 16.70 -14.46 9.63
C VAL A 68 15.96 -13.59 10.62
N ASP A 69 14.86 -14.10 11.17
CA ASP A 69 14.16 -13.41 12.25
C ASP A 69 14.93 -13.47 13.58
N THR A 70 14.40 -12.85 14.63
CA THR A 70 15.02 -12.83 15.96
C THR A 70 15.13 -14.21 16.61
N SER A 71 14.42 -15.22 16.10
CA SER A 71 14.45 -16.61 16.56
C SER A 71 15.34 -17.50 15.68
N GLY A 72 15.97 -16.94 14.65
CA GLY A 72 16.83 -17.66 13.70
C GLY A 72 16.07 -18.36 12.57
N ASN A 73 14.75 -18.15 12.43
CA ASN A 73 13.99 -18.73 11.33
C ASN A 73 14.30 -17.97 10.03
N PRO A 74 14.43 -18.67 8.90
CA PRO A 74 14.63 -18.03 7.61
C PRO A 74 13.42 -17.18 7.23
N VAL A 75 13.65 -15.91 6.90
CA VAL A 75 12.65 -14.98 6.41
C VAL A 75 13.14 -14.30 5.12
N GLN A 76 12.21 -13.78 4.34
CA GLN A 76 12.53 -12.92 3.20
C GLN A 76 12.25 -11.47 3.58
N GLU A 77 13.26 -10.63 3.40
CA GLU A 77 13.15 -9.19 3.59
C GLU A 77 13.00 -8.52 2.22
N LEU A 78 12.01 -7.65 2.10
CA LEU A 78 11.81 -6.88 0.88
C LEU A 78 12.82 -5.72 0.85
N GLN A 79 13.63 -5.68 -0.19
CA GLN A 79 14.54 -4.57 -0.47
C GLN A 79 13.95 -3.64 -1.51
N ALA A 80 14.18 -2.33 -1.36
CA ALA A 80 13.73 -1.30 -2.29
C ALA A 80 14.90 -0.43 -2.76
N GLY A 81 15.26 -0.55 -4.04
CA GLY A 81 16.20 0.34 -4.71
C GLY A 81 15.64 1.74 -4.92
N PRO A 82 16.43 2.67 -5.49
CA PRO A 82 16.04 4.08 -5.61
C PRO A 82 14.74 4.32 -6.39
N TYR A 83 14.47 3.52 -7.43
CA TYR A 83 13.24 3.66 -8.20
C TYR A 83 12.04 3.04 -7.47
N ALA A 84 12.22 1.90 -6.78
CA ALA A 84 11.19 1.34 -5.89
C ALA A 84 10.78 2.32 -4.78
N GLN A 85 11.74 3.00 -4.15
CA GLN A 85 11.45 4.05 -3.16
C GLN A 85 10.65 5.21 -3.76
N LYS A 86 11.01 5.64 -4.98
CA LYS A 86 10.24 6.64 -5.72
C LYS A 86 8.81 6.16 -5.97
N ILE A 87 8.62 4.90 -6.35
CA ILE A 87 7.29 4.28 -6.56
C ILE A 87 6.47 4.28 -5.27
N GLY A 88 7.07 4.01 -4.11
CA GLY A 88 6.39 4.12 -2.81
C GLY A 88 5.88 5.55 -2.53
N LYS A 89 6.67 6.58 -2.86
CA LYS A 89 6.21 7.98 -2.77
C LYS A 89 5.16 8.32 -3.83
N THR A 90 5.29 7.80 -5.05
CA THR A 90 4.27 7.95 -6.10
C THR A 90 2.93 7.37 -5.68
N PHE A 91 2.91 6.21 -5.01
CA PHE A 91 1.68 5.63 -4.46
C PHE A 91 0.96 6.58 -3.51
N GLN A 92 1.69 7.20 -2.58
CA GLN A 92 1.15 8.20 -1.66
C GLN A 92 0.54 9.41 -2.40
N GLU A 93 1.24 9.93 -3.41
CA GLU A 93 0.77 11.07 -4.21
C GLU A 93 -0.47 10.73 -5.06
N VAL A 94 -0.53 9.52 -5.64
CA VAL A 94 -1.72 9.06 -6.38
C VAL A 94 -2.94 9.00 -5.46
N VAL A 95 -2.79 8.39 -4.28
CA VAL A 95 -3.87 8.33 -3.29
C VAL A 95 -4.32 9.73 -2.88
N LEU A 96 -3.38 10.63 -2.62
CA LEU A 96 -3.68 12.00 -2.22
C LEU A 96 -4.43 12.77 -3.32
N ALA A 97 -4.04 12.62 -4.59
CA ALA A 97 -4.72 13.24 -5.71
C ALA A 97 -6.17 12.76 -5.84
N LEU A 98 -6.39 11.45 -5.76
CA LEU A 98 -7.74 10.85 -5.81
C LEU A 98 -8.62 11.34 -4.65
N ALA A 99 -8.05 11.42 -3.44
CA ALA A 99 -8.77 11.90 -2.26
C ALA A 99 -9.16 13.38 -2.39
N LYS A 100 -8.25 14.23 -2.91
CA LYS A 100 -8.53 15.66 -3.17
C LYS A 100 -9.61 15.87 -4.23
N MET A 101 -9.73 14.94 -5.18
CA MET A 101 -10.79 14.93 -6.20
C MET A 101 -12.14 14.43 -5.66
N GLY A 102 -12.19 13.95 -4.41
CA GLY A 102 -13.43 13.54 -3.75
C GLY A 102 -13.77 12.05 -3.88
N HIS A 103 -12.86 11.21 -4.39
CA HIS A 103 -13.12 9.77 -4.50
C HIS A 103 -13.07 9.09 -3.13
N HIS A 104 -14.02 8.18 -2.88
CA HIS A 104 -13.89 7.19 -1.82
C HIS A 104 -12.82 6.17 -2.19
N ILE A 105 -11.95 5.80 -1.24
CA ILE A 105 -10.75 5.00 -1.54
C ILE A 105 -10.59 3.88 -0.50
N VAL A 106 -10.33 2.67 -0.96
CA VAL A 106 -9.74 1.59 -0.16
C VAL A 106 -8.26 1.51 -0.53
N ILE A 107 -7.39 1.84 0.42
CA ILE A 107 -5.94 1.71 0.31
C ILE A 107 -5.56 0.31 0.80
N ASP A 108 -4.93 -0.49 -0.05
CA ASP A 108 -4.43 -1.83 0.24
C ASP A 108 -2.89 -1.79 0.27
N ASP A 109 -2.32 -1.68 1.47
CA ASP A 109 -0.88 -1.47 1.66
C ASP A 109 -0.26 -2.54 2.57
N VAL A 110 1.05 -2.71 2.43
CA VAL A 110 1.91 -3.54 3.29
C VAL A 110 2.95 -2.62 3.93
N SER A 111 2.48 -1.76 4.85
CA SER A 111 3.36 -0.87 5.59
C SER A 111 4.05 -1.62 6.73
N PHE A 112 5.37 -1.59 6.73
CA PHE A 112 6.24 -2.21 7.72
C PHE A 112 6.64 -1.20 8.80
N GLY A 113 6.06 -1.37 9.99
CA GLY A 113 6.47 -0.63 11.17
C GLY A 113 5.87 0.77 11.32
N LYS A 114 6.22 1.41 12.44
CA LYS A 114 5.58 2.64 12.90
C LYS A 114 5.82 3.84 11.98
N GLN A 115 7.00 3.95 11.38
CA GLN A 115 7.40 5.11 10.59
C GLN A 115 6.52 5.31 9.34
N GLN A 116 6.30 4.26 8.55
CA GLN A 116 5.50 4.35 7.32
C GLN A 116 4.03 4.64 7.63
N LEU A 117 3.51 4.06 8.72
CA LEU A 117 2.16 4.38 9.19
C LEU A 117 2.03 5.85 9.64
N ASP A 118 3.04 6.39 10.34
CA ASP A 118 3.07 7.79 10.76
C ASP A 118 3.17 8.75 9.56
N GLU A 119 3.88 8.38 8.50
CA GLU A 119 3.88 9.13 7.23
C GLU A 119 2.48 9.17 6.61
N TRP A 120 1.80 8.02 6.52
CA TRP A 120 0.43 7.97 6.01
C TRP A 120 -0.53 8.82 6.82
N LYS A 121 -0.46 8.75 8.16
CA LYS A 121 -1.27 9.59 9.05
C LYS A 121 -1.04 11.08 8.82
N LYS A 122 0.21 11.48 8.57
CA LYS A 122 0.56 12.88 8.23
C LYS A 122 -0.02 13.30 6.89
N ILE A 123 0.08 12.44 5.86
CA ILE A 123 -0.40 12.73 4.50
C ILE A 123 -1.93 12.85 4.47
N LEU A 124 -2.61 11.98 5.21
CA LEU A 124 -4.07 11.87 5.19
C LEU A 124 -4.76 12.64 6.33
N LYS A 125 -4.04 13.48 7.07
CA LYS A 125 -4.52 14.16 8.28
C LYS A 125 -5.81 14.99 8.09
N ASP A 126 -6.03 15.48 6.86
CA ASP A 126 -7.17 16.35 6.51
C ASP A 126 -8.36 15.56 5.91
N PHE A 127 -8.26 14.22 5.87
CA PHE A 127 -9.30 13.32 5.33
C PHE A 127 -9.92 12.46 6.43
N ARG A 128 -11.11 11.92 6.16
CA ARG A 128 -11.72 10.90 7.03
C ARG A 128 -11.13 9.54 6.71
N VAL A 129 -10.30 9.02 7.62
CA VAL A 129 -9.60 7.75 7.44
C VAL A 129 -10.00 6.73 8.51
N LEU A 130 -10.46 5.55 8.08
CA LEU A 130 -10.58 4.36 8.91
C LEU A 130 -9.31 3.51 8.75
N TRP A 131 -8.58 3.30 9.85
CA TRP A 131 -7.36 2.48 9.87
C TRP A 131 -7.68 1.05 10.30
N VAL A 132 -7.43 0.07 9.44
CA VAL A 132 -7.75 -1.34 9.66
C VAL A 132 -6.46 -2.16 9.61
N GLY A 133 -6.13 -2.81 10.73
CA GLY A 133 -5.08 -3.82 10.80
C GLY A 133 -5.65 -5.21 10.54
N ILE A 134 -5.02 -5.97 9.64
CA ILE A 134 -5.36 -7.35 9.33
C ILE A 134 -4.21 -8.25 9.79
N LEU A 135 -4.54 -9.23 10.63
CA LEU A 135 -3.62 -10.21 11.20
C LEU A 135 -3.45 -11.41 10.27
#